data_AF-A0AAE0NQK2-F1
#
_entry.id   AF-A0AAE0NQK2-F1
#
_cell.length_a   1.000
_cell.length_b   1.000
_cell.length_c   1.000
_cell.angle_alpha   90.00
_cell.angle_beta   90.00
_cell.angle_gamma   90.00
#
_symmetry.space_group_name_H-M   'P 1'
#
loop_
_entity.id
_entity.type
_entity.pdbx_description
1 polymer ?
#
loop_
_entity_poly.entity_id
_entity_poly.type
_entity_poly.pdbx_seq_one_letter_code
_entity_poly.pdbx_strand_id
1 'polypeptide(L)'
;MPKTRLSDVRRRLPRLFSQDYPQVLNHFDLQEPNIYVSIAGEGHVDGVVDWVDARVSPFGMSLYGLETLLGFLGQSGWVWHARNEHLRGVFREEFYKTAGSPNLQAQERLADIEAARALAILRLYAPREHQDPDSREAFLTMLEAFLEVRAL
;
A
#
# COMPACT_ATOMS: atom_id res chain seq x y z
N MET A 1 -16.54 -18.90 -10.99
CA MET A 1 -15.42 -18.94 -10.02
C MET A 1 -15.48 -17.70 -9.14
N PRO A 2 -15.26 -17.78 -7.83
CA PRO A 2 -15.22 -16.60 -6.98
C PRO A 2 -14.11 -15.66 -7.47
N LYS A 3 -14.41 -14.36 -7.61
CA LYS A 3 -13.42 -13.35 -7.99
C LYS A 3 -12.44 -13.18 -6.84
N THR A 4 -11.18 -13.55 -7.05
CA THR A 4 -10.11 -13.26 -6.09
C THR A 4 -9.72 -11.79 -6.22
N ARG A 5 -9.28 -11.14 -5.15
CA ARG A 5 -8.80 -9.75 -5.23
C ARG A 5 -7.60 -9.59 -6.17
N LEU A 6 -6.77 -10.62 -6.35
CA LEU A 6 -5.71 -10.62 -7.37
C LEU A 6 -6.27 -10.50 -8.79
N SER A 7 -7.38 -11.20 -9.09
CA SER A 7 -8.05 -11.08 -10.38
C SER A 7 -8.62 -9.68 -10.61
N ASP A 8 -9.04 -8.99 -9.53
CA ASP A 8 -9.49 -7.60 -9.58
C ASP A 8 -8.34 -6.63 -9.82
N VAL A 9 -7.21 -6.79 -9.13
CA VAL A 9 -5.98 -6.01 -9.36
C VAL A 9 -5.53 -6.16 -10.82
N ARG A 10 -5.42 -7.41 -11.31
CA ARG A 10 -5.00 -7.69 -12.69
C ARG A 10 -5.90 -7.01 -13.72
N ARG A 11 -7.23 -7.00 -13.49
CA ARG A 11 -8.19 -6.35 -14.39
C ARG A 11 -8.02 -4.83 -14.41
N ARG A 12 -7.56 -4.22 -13.32
CA ARG A 12 -7.37 -2.77 -13.20
C ARG A 12 -6.02 -2.28 -13.70
N LEU A 13 -5.02 -3.16 -13.84
CA LEU A 13 -3.67 -2.78 -14.30
C LEU A 13 -3.67 -1.86 -15.53
N PRO A 14 -4.40 -2.13 -16.64
CA PRO A 14 -4.38 -1.24 -17.79
C PRO A 14 -4.87 0.18 -17.48
N ARG A 15 -5.85 0.32 -16.57
CA ARG A 15 -6.39 1.62 -16.14
C ARG A 15 -5.37 2.39 -15.31
N LEU A 16 -4.62 1.73 -14.44
CA LEU A 16 -3.58 2.38 -13.61
C LEU A 16 -2.47 3.05 -14.44
N PHE A 17 -2.15 2.47 -15.60
CA PHE A 17 -1.13 2.98 -16.52
C PHE A 17 -1.73 3.74 -17.72
N SER A 18 -3.02 4.03 -17.68
CA SER A 18 -3.68 4.87 -18.70
C SER A 18 -3.40 6.35 -18.46
N GLN A 19 -3.60 7.17 -19.50
CA GLN A 19 -3.45 8.63 -19.39
C GLN A 19 -4.48 9.28 -18.45
N ASP A 20 -5.60 8.60 -18.20
CA ASP A 20 -6.70 9.09 -17.35
C ASP A 20 -6.48 8.84 -15.86
N TYR A 21 -5.44 8.09 -15.49
CA TYR A 21 -5.09 7.82 -14.10
C TYR A 21 -3.92 8.67 -13.63
N PRO A 22 -4.03 9.39 -12.50
CA PRO A 22 -2.97 10.26 -12.03
C PRO A 22 -1.64 9.51 -11.86
N GLN A 23 -0.60 9.98 -12.55
CA GLN A 23 0.78 9.55 -12.34
C GLN A 23 1.45 10.57 -11.43
N VAL A 24 1.95 10.11 -10.28
CA VAL A 24 2.54 10.98 -9.25
C VAL A 24 3.89 10.45 -8.82
N LEU A 25 4.70 11.30 -8.18
CA LEU A 25 5.91 10.86 -7.51
C LEU A 25 5.54 9.94 -6.34
N ASN A 26 6.02 8.70 -6.38
CA ASN A 26 5.87 7.73 -5.32
C ASN A 26 7.25 7.42 -4.72
N HIS A 27 7.33 7.23 -3.40
CA HIS A 27 8.60 6.99 -2.68
C HIS A 27 9.19 5.60 -2.96
N PHE A 28 8.34 4.61 -3.25
CA PHE A 28 8.66 3.18 -3.42
C PHE A 28 9.34 2.47 -2.23
N ASP A 29 9.93 3.21 -1.29
CA ASP A 29 10.43 2.70 -0.01
C ASP A 29 9.80 3.42 1.20
N LEU A 30 8.49 3.70 1.17
CA LEU A 30 7.83 4.44 2.26
C LEU A 30 7.55 3.48 3.42
N GLN A 31 8.48 3.37 4.36
CA GLN A 31 8.38 2.53 5.55
C GLN A 31 8.82 3.31 6.80
N GLU A 32 8.53 2.75 7.98
CA GLU A 32 8.85 3.36 9.29
C GLU A 32 10.25 3.98 9.40
N PRO A 33 11.36 3.31 9.02
CA PRO A 33 12.70 3.91 9.16
C PRO A 33 12.94 5.15 8.28
N ASN A 34 12.08 5.39 7.29
CA ASN A 34 12.18 6.52 6.36
C ASN A 34 11.25 7.69 6.75
N ILE A 35 10.56 7.60 7.88
CA ILE A 35 9.65 8.64 8.39
C ILE A 35 10.17 9.14 9.75
N TYR A 36 10.64 10.39 9.79
CA TYR A 36 11.06 11.01 11.04
C TYR A 36 9.88 11.65 11.75
N VAL A 37 9.71 11.28 13.01
CA VAL A 37 8.66 11.80 13.89
C VAL A 37 9.30 12.58 15.03
N SER A 38 8.79 13.79 15.28
CA SER A 38 9.27 14.65 16.35
C SER A 38 9.05 14.01 17.71
N ILE A 39 10.13 13.86 18.49
CA ILE A 39 10.08 13.40 19.87
C ILE A 39 9.71 14.53 20.85
N ALA A 40 9.80 15.78 20.42
CA ALA A 40 9.55 16.96 21.22
C ALA A 40 8.18 17.57 20.86
N GLY A 41 7.09 16.84 21.09
CA GLY A 41 5.74 17.30 20.79
C GLY A 41 4.71 16.18 20.66
N GLU A 42 3.63 16.44 19.91
CA GLU A 42 2.50 15.52 19.70
C GLU A 42 2.80 14.39 18.69
N GLY A 43 4.06 14.20 18.30
CA GLY A 43 4.45 13.16 17.33
C GLY A 43 4.17 13.56 15.88
N HIS A 44 4.45 14.80 15.49
CA HIS A 44 4.35 15.25 14.09
C HIS A 44 5.44 14.61 13.22
N VAL A 45 5.12 14.37 11.94
CA VAL A 45 6.13 13.96 10.95
C VAL A 45 7.01 15.16 10.58
N ASP A 46 8.29 15.10 10.95
CA ASP A 46 9.29 16.13 10.65
C ASP A 46 9.90 15.97 9.26
N GLY A 47 9.86 14.76 8.69
CA GLY A 47 10.37 14.52 7.35
C GLY A 47 10.24 13.10 6.85
N VAL A 48 10.34 12.96 5.52
CA VAL A 48 10.44 11.67 4.81
C VAL A 48 11.76 11.68 4.04
N VAL A 49 12.57 10.63 4.20
CA VAL A 49 13.91 10.50 3.59
C VAL A 49 14.03 9.24 2.74
N ASP A 50 15.19 9.08 2.09
CA ASP A 50 15.52 7.93 1.23
C ASP A 50 14.70 7.85 -0.07
N TRP A 51 14.68 8.98 -0.79
CA TRP A 51 13.99 9.12 -2.08
C TRP A 51 14.74 8.47 -3.26
N VAL A 52 15.78 7.64 -3.03
CA VAL A 52 16.65 7.12 -4.09
C VAL A 52 15.90 6.31 -5.14
N ASP A 53 14.85 5.60 -4.73
CA ASP A 53 14.01 4.75 -5.58
C ASP A 53 12.69 5.41 -6.02
N ALA A 54 12.52 6.70 -5.71
CA ALA A 54 11.30 7.41 -6.00
C ALA A 54 11.07 7.55 -7.51
N ARG A 55 9.84 7.28 -7.96
CA ARG A 55 9.49 7.24 -9.39
C ARG A 55 8.09 7.78 -9.62
N VAL A 56 7.91 8.40 -10.78
CA VAL A 56 6.57 8.72 -11.29
C VAL A 56 5.86 7.43 -11.68
N SER A 57 4.72 7.15 -11.06
CA SER A 57 3.94 5.93 -11.25
C SER A 57 2.49 6.15 -10.80
N PRO A 58 1.58 5.16 -10.92
CA PRO A 58 0.18 5.35 -10.55
C PRO A 58 0.02 5.86 -9.11
N PHE A 59 -0.86 6.83 -8.91
CA PHE A 59 -1.27 7.26 -7.57
C PHE A 59 -1.71 6.06 -6.72
N GLY A 60 -1.33 6.06 -5.45
CA GLY A 60 -1.61 4.94 -4.53
C GLY A 60 -0.48 3.92 -4.39
N MET A 61 0.55 3.95 -5.24
CA MET A 61 1.68 3.02 -5.12
C MET A 61 2.45 3.21 -3.80
N SER A 62 2.55 4.40 -3.22
CA SER A 62 3.21 4.60 -1.91
C SER A 62 2.35 4.17 -0.72
N LEU A 63 1.06 3.87 -0.91
CA LEU A 63 0.14 3.55 0.19
C LEU A 63 0.40 2.19 0.82
N TYR A 64 1.27 1.35 0.24
CA TYR A 64 1.72 0.14 0.91
C TYR A 64 2.44 0.46 2.23
N GLY A 65 3.02 1.67 2.36
CA GLY A 65 3.70 2.08 3.58
C GLY A 65 2.82 2.04 4.81
N LEU A 66 1.51 2.33 4.66
CA LEU A 66 0.53 2.18 5.73
C LEU A 66 0.53 0.75 6.29
N GLU A 67 0.71 -0.25 5.42
CA GLU A 67 0.74 -1.64 5.85
C GLU A 67 1.92 -1.87 6.79
N THR A 68 3.11 -1.40 6.40
CA THR A 68 4.35 -1.52 7.19
C THR A 68 4.31 -0.74 8.51
N LEU A 69 3.49 0.31 8.60
CA LEU A 69 3.26 1.06 9.85
C LEU A 69 2.27 0.35 10.79
N LEU A 70 1.44 -0.55 10.26
CA LEU A 70 0.36 -1.21 11.00
C LEU A 70 0.64 -2.67 11.35
N GLY A 71 1.77 -3.21 10.91
CA GLY A 71 2.17 -4.57 11.21
C GLY A 71 3.58 -4.87 10.75
N PHE A 72 3.97 -6.12 10.88
CA PHE A 72 5.29 -6.60 10.50
C PHE A 72 5.22 -8.05 10.00
N LEU A 73 6.24 -8.48 9.27
CA LEU A 73 6.38 -9.87 8.84
C LEU A 73 6.90 -10.73 9.99
N GLY A 74 6.07 -11.65 10.49
CA GLY A 74 6.44 -12.67 11.47
C GLY A 74 6.76 -14.02 10.82
N GLN A 75 7.10 -15.01 11.65
CA GLN A 75 7.50 -16.35 11.18
C GLN A 75 6.40 -17.10 10.39
N SER A 76 5.12 -16.81 10.65
CA SER A 76 3.97 -17.46 10.02
C SER A 76 3.18 -16.53 9.10
N GLY A 77 3.77 -15.40 8.70
CA GLY A 77 3.14 -14.41 7.85
C GLY A 77 2.96 -13.06 8.55
N TRP A 78 2.08 -12.24 7.99
CA TRP A 78 1.89 -10.87 8.42
C TRP A 78 1.18 -10.78 9.78
N VAL A 79 1.74 -10.01 10.71
CA VAL A 79 1.20 -9.79 12.05
C VAL A 79 0.80 -8.34 12.18
N TRP A 80 -0.50 -8.10 12.42
CA TRP A 80 -1.02 -6.75 12.63
C TRP A 80 -0.82 -6.28 14.07
N HIS A 81 -0.50 -4.99 14.24
CA HIS A 81 -0.53 -4.34 15.53
C HIS A 81 -1.96 -4.24 16.08
N ALA A 82 -2.07 -4.14 17.41
CA ALA A 82 -3.33 -3.87 18.07
C ALA A 82 -3.93 -2.56 17.55
N ARG A 83 -5.27 -2.53 17.36
CA ARG A 83 -6.01 -1.38 16.82
C ARG A 83 -5.71 -1.00 15.35
N ASN A 84 -5.04 -1.87 14.58
CA ASN A 84 -4.77 -1.59 13.16
C ASN A 84 -6.04 -1.20 12.37
N GLU A 85 -7.19 -1.84 12.63
CA GLU A 85 -8.45 -1.51 11.97
C GLU A 85 -8.92 -0.08 12.29
N HIS A 86 -8.81 0.33 13.55
CA HIS A 86 -9.15 1.69 13.97
C HIS A 86 -8.21 2.72 13.32
N LEU A 87 -6.90 2.45 13.31
CA LEU A 87 -5.91 3.34 12.70
C LEU A 87 -6.09 3.46 11.18
N ARG A 88 -6.54 2.40 10.49
CA ARG A 88 -6.95 2.48 9.08
C ARG A 88 -8.14 3.39 8.87
N GLY A 89 -9.13 3.33 9.77
CA GLY A 89 -10.27 4.24 9.76
C GLY A 89 -9.83 5.70 9.85
N VAL A 90 -8.97 6.00 10.83
CA VAL A 90 -8.39 7.35 11.02
C VAL A 90 -7.60 7.78 9.79
N PHE A 91 -6.69 6.94 9.29
CA PHE A 91 -5.90 7.23 8.09
C PHE A 91 -6.80 7.53 6.90
N ARG A 92 -7.81 6.70 6.66
CA ARG A 92 -8.76 6.83 5.55
C ARG A 92 -9.50 8.17 5.61
N GLU A 93 -10.01 8.54 6.78
CA GLU A 93 -10.71 9.81 6.97
C GLU A 93 -9.79 10.99 6.65
N GLU A 94 -8.59 11.02 7.20
CA GLU A 94 -7.63 12.11 6.96
C GLU A 94 -7.10 12.13 5.53
N PHE A 95 -6.89 10.95 4.93
CA PHE A 95 -6.48 10.81 3.54
C PHE A 95 -7.50 11.43 2.60
N TYR A 96 -8.80 11.14 2.77
CA TYR A 96 -9.83 11.73 1.91
C TYR A 96 -10.07 13.21 2.18
N LYS A 97 -10.00 13.65 3.44
CA LYS A 97 -10.08 15.07 3.79
C LYS A 97 -8.96 15.86 3.10
N THR A 98 -7.74 15.33 3.11
CA THR A 98 -6.54 15.99 2.58
C THR A 98 -6.41 15.87 1.06
N ALA A 99 -6.66 14.68 0.50
CA ALA A 99 -6.56 14.42 -0.94
C ALA A 99 -7.73 15.01 -1.75
N GLY A 100 -8.86 15.31 -1.09
CA GLY A 100 -9.74 16.44 -1.41
C GLY A 100 -10.44 16.50 -2.79
N SER A 101 -10.42 15.45 -3.63
CA SER A 101 -11.13 15.51 -4.91
C SER A 101 -12.44 14.70 -4.89
N PRO A 102 -13.59 15.29 -5.29
CA PRO A 102 -14.83 14.54 -5.55
C PRO A 102 -14.63 13.38 -6.52
N ASN A 103 -13.63 13.47 -7.41
CA ASN A 103 -13.25 12.42 -8.34
C ASN A 103 -12.58 11.22 -7.64
N LEU A 104 -11.93 11.40 -6.49
CA LEU A 104 -11.34 10.28 -5.73
C LEU A 104 -12.43 9.45 -5.03
N GLN A 105 -13.57 10.06 -4.69
CA GLN A 105 -14.65 9.39 -3.94
C GLN A 105 -15.51 8.46 -4.81
N ALA A 106 -15.34 8.49 -6.15
CA ALA A 106 -15.99 7.53 -7.02
C ALA A 106 -15.51 6.10 -6.68
N GLN A 107 -16.45 5.17 -6.45
CA GLN A 107 -16.15 3.79 -6.06
C GLN A 107 -15.13 3.11 -6.97
N GLU A 108 -15.16 3.44 -8.28
CA GLU A 108 -14.19 2.91 -9.22
C GLU A 108 -12.76 3.39 -8.96
N ARG A 109 -12.60 4.67 -8.59
CA ARG A 109 -11.31 5.30 -8.29
C ARG A 109 -10.74 4.77 -6.98
N LEU A 110 -11.58 4.57 -5.97
CA LEU A 110 -11.15 3.89 -4.73
C LEU A 110 -10.58 2.52 -5.00
N ALA A 111 -11.28 1.73 -5.82
CA ALA A 111 -10.83 0.41 -6.18
C ALA A 111 -9.60 0.41 -7.11
N ASP A 112 -9.35 1.49 -7.86
CA ASP A 112 -8.08 1.68 -8.58
C ASP A 112 -6.94 2.00 -7.62
N ILE A 113 -7.14 2.89 -6.64
CA ILE A 113 -6.13 3.22 -5.63
C ILE A 113 -5.76 1.98 -4.82
N GLU A 114 -6.76 1.18 -4.43
CA GLU A 114 -6.55 -0.12 -3.77
C GLU A 114 -5.78 -1.10 -4.66
N ALA A 115 -6.03 -1.11 -5.97
CA ALA A 115 -5.27 -1.92 -6.90
C ALA A 115 -3.82 -1.45 -7.05
N ALA A 116 -3.57 -0.13 -7.05
CA ALA A 116 -2.22 0.43 -7.05
C ALA A 116 -1.47 0.08 -5.75
N ARG A 117 -2.12 0.18 -4.59
CA ARG A 117 -1.56 -0.26 -3.30
C ARG A 117 -1.17 -1.73 -3.35
N ALA A 118 -2.08 -2.60 -3.79
CA ALA A 118 -1.82 -4.03 -3.92
C ALA A 118 -0.68 -4.35 -4.90
N LEU A 119 -0.57 -3.61 -6.01
CA LEU A 119 0.54 -3.73 -6.95
C LEU A 119 1.88 -3.36 -6.31
N ALA A 120 1.91 -2.35 -5.44
CA ALA A 120 3.12 -1.98 -4.71
C ALA A 120 3.55 -3.05 -3.69
N ILE A 121 2.61 -3.67 -2.99
CA ILE A 121 2.87 -4.80 -2.09
C ILE A 121 3.43 -6.00 -2.87
N LEU A 122 2.80 -6.33 -4.01
CA LEU A 122 3.31 -7.34 -4.94
C LEU A 122 4.75 -7.04 -5.34
N ARG A 123 5.05 -5.80 -5.73
CA ARG A 123 6.41 -5.39 -6.11
C ARG A 123 7.41 -5.55 -4.97
N LEU A 124 7.04 -5.17 -3.75
CA LEU A 124 7.96 -5.16 -2.60
C LEU A 124 8.34 -6.58 -2.18
N TYR A 125 7.36 -7.47 -2.12
CA TYR A 125 7.55 -8.79 -1.53
C TYR A 125 7.55 -9.95 -2.53
N ALA A 126 7.26 -9.71 -3.81
CA ALA A 126 7.36 -10.78 -4.80
C ALA A 126 8.78 -11.35 -4.76
N PRO A 127 8.92 -12.67 -4.60
CA PRO A 127 10.23 -13.30 -4.65
C PRO A 127 10.86 -12.93 -5.99
N ARG A 128 12.08 -12.40 -5.95
CA ARG A 128 12.89 -12.26 -7.16
C ARG A 128 13.08 -13.67 -7.73
N GLU A 129 13.18 -13.80 -9.05
CA GLU A 129 13.21 -15.07 -9.82
C GLU A 129 14.26 -16.13 -9.37
N HIS A 130 15.03 -15.84 -8.32
CA HIS A 130 16.09 -16.68 -7.74
C HIS A 130 15.83 -17.11 -6.27
N GLN A 131 14.62 -16.95 -5.73
CA GLN A 131 14.30 -17.38 -4.36
C GLN A 131 13.58 -18.74 -4.29
N ASP A 132 13.86 -19.45 -3.20
CA ASP A 132 13.37 -20.76 -2.78
C ASP A 132 11.85 -20.96 -2.99
N PRO A 133 11.36 -22.11 -3.49
CA PRO A 133 9.93 -22.46 -3.51
C PRO A 133 9.14 -22.12 -2.24
N ASP A 134 9.74 -22.27 -1.05
CA ASP A 134 9.08 -21.94 0.22
C ASP A 134 8.82 -20.43 0.36
N SER A 135 9.63 -19.60 -0.31
CA SER A 135 9.44 -18.14 -0.36
C SER A 135 8.20 -17.74 -1.17
N ARG A 136 7.77 -18.57 -2.12
CA ARG A 136 6.59 -18.31 -2.95
C ARG A 136 5.29 -18.53 -2.17
N GLU A 137 5.18 -19.58 -1.37
CA GLU A 137 4.00 -19.85 -0.54
C GLU A 137 3.85 -18.78 0.55
N ALA A 138 4.94 -18.43 1.25
CA ALA A 138 4.93 -17.35 2.22
C ALA A 138 4.51 -16.01 1.60
N PHE A 139 4.97 -15.72 0.38
CA PHE A 139 4.54 -14.55 -0.39
C PHE A 139 3.04 -14.57 -0.72
N LEU A 140 2.49 -15.71 -1.14
CA LEU A 140 1.07 -15.84 -1.44
C LEU A 140 0.20 -15.65 -0.19
N THR A 141 0.57 -16.26 0.94
CA THR A 141 -0.14 -16.06 2.22
C THR A 141 -0.11 -14.60 2.66
N MET A 142 1.05 -13.95 2.53
CA MET A 142 1.19 -12.54 2.90
C MET A 142 0.39 -11.64 1.94
N LEU A 143 0.44 -11.91 0.63
CA LEU A 143 -0.36 -11.22 -0.37
C LEU A 143 -1.85 -11.38 -0.08
N GLU A 144 -2.32 -12.57 0.26
CA GLU A 144 -3.71 -12.82 0.65
C GLU A 144 -4.08 -12.03 1.90
N ALA A 145 -3.25 -12.01 2.94
CA ALA A 145 -3.50 -11.22 4.14
C ALA A 145 -3.64 -9.71 3.83
N PHE A 146 -2.75 -9.14 3.00
CA PHE A 146 -2.86 -7.75 2.57
C PHE A 146 -4.04 -7.48 1.66
N LEU A 147 -4.33 -8.45 0.79
CA LEU A 147 -5.52 -8.44 -0.02
C LEU A 147 -6.76 -8.73 0.82
N GLU A 148 -6.77 -9.23 2.05
CA GLU A 148 -8.04 -9.35 2.79
C GLU A 148 -8.41 -8.03 3.45
N VAL A 149 -7.41 -7.22 3.80
CA VAL A 149 -7.61 -5.94 4.46
C VAL A 149 -7.99 -4.85 3.44
N ARG A 150 -9.07 -4.11 3.71
CA ARG A 150 -9.39 -2.87 2.97
C ARG A 150 -8.62 -1.73 3.63
N ALA A 151 -7.70 -1.10 2.92
CA ALA A 151 -6.92 0.00 3.47
C ALA A 151 -7.67 1.34 3.37
N LEU A 152 -8.61 1.45 2.44
CA LEU A 152 -9.28 2.69 2.02
C LEU A 152 -10.80 2.59 1.94
#